data_AF-K9WG16-F1
#
_entry.id   AF-K9WG16-F1
#
_cell.length_a   1.000
_cell.length_b   1.000
_cell.length_c   1.000
_cell.angle_alpha   90.00
_cell.angle_beta   90.00
_cell.angle_gamma   90.00
#
_symmetry.space_group_name_H-M   'P 1'
#
loop_
_entity.id
_entity.type
_entity.pdbx_description
1 polymer ?
#
loop_
_entity_poly.entity_id
_entity_poly.type
_entity_poly.pdbx_seq_one_letter_code
_entity_poly.pdbx_strand_id
1 'polypeptide(L)'
;MTLSDVRELVEYVTNAQGKTISVLVPLEVWEELLKSWQALTDELRQVDEAEPNEQILADLKDSLRQVKAGPTFPISELWAGIDV
;
A
#
# COMPACT_ATOMS: atom_id res chain seq x y z
N MET A 1 -4.21 6.56 19.10
CA MET A 1 -4.80 5.30 19.60
C MET A 1 -4.19 4.14 18.82
N THR A 2 -3.78 3.05 19.48
CA THR A 2 -3.29 1.84 18.81
C THR A 2 -4.42 0.81 18.60
N LEU A 3 -4.23 -0.12 17.66
CA LEU A 3 -5.19 -1.22 17.43
C LEU A 3 -5.41 -2.11 18.67
N SER A 4 -4.40 -2.22 19.53
CA SER A 4 -4.50 -2.92 20.81
C SER A 4 -5.48 -2.21 21.74
N ASP A 5 -5.38 -0.87 21.84
CA ASP A 5 -6.27 -0.06 22.66
C ASP A 5 -7.73 -0.14 22.17
N VAL A 6 -7.94 -0.20 20.84
CA VAL A 6 -9.28 -0.37 20.25
C VAL A 6 -9.90 -1.69 20.68
N ARG A 7 -9.12 -2.78 20.72
CA ARG A 7 -9.63 -4.11 21.09
C ARG A 7 -10.10 -4.19 22.53
N GLU A 8 -9.52 -3.40 23.42
CA GLU A 8 -9.93 -3.34 24.83
C GLU A 8 -11.22 -2.53 25.03
N LEU A 9 -11.60 -1.72 24.04
CA LEU A 9 -12.74 -0.80 24.10
C LEU A 9 -13.96 -1.26 23.30
N VAL A 10 -13.85 -2.35 22.55
CA VAL A 10 -14.95 -2.92 21.75
C VAL A 10 -15.59 -4.10 22.45
N GLU A 11 -16.92 -4.18 22.36
CA GLU A 11 -17.67 -5.32 22.89
C GLU A 11 -18.21 -6.19 21.74
N TYR A 12 -18.12 -7.50 21.90
CA TYR A 12 -18.63 -8.46 20.92
C TYR A 12 -20.01 -8.94 21.33
N VAL A 13 -20.97 -8.85 20.41
CA VAL A 13 -22.35 -9.31 20.63
C VAL A 13 -22.54 -10.65 19.96
N THR A 14 -22.97 -11.64 20.74
CA THR A 14 -23.25 -13.00 20.28
C THR A 14 -24.75 -13.27 20.18
N ASN A 15 -25.15 -14.07 19.19
CA ASN A 15 -26.51 -14.59 19.12
C ASN A 15 -26.76 -15.67 20.20
N ALA A 16 -27.99 -16.17 20.29
CA ALA A 16 -28.36 -17.23 21.24
C ALA A 16 -27.59 -18.56 21.05
N GLN A 17 -26.88 -18.73 19.94
CA GLN A 17 -26.05 -19.90 19.64
C GLN A 17 -24.57 -19.68 20.01
N GLY A 18 -24.22 -18.53 20.61
CA GLY A 18 -22.85 -18.15 20.95
C GLY A 18 -22.01 -17.68 19.76
N LYS A 19 -22.62 -17.45 18.58
CA LYS A 19 -21.91 -16.92 17.40
C LYS A 19 -21.89 -15.39 17.47
N THR A 20 -20.71 -14.79 17.35
CA THR A 20 -20.56 -13.33 17.22
C THR A 20 -21.25 -12.84 15.95
N ILE A 21 -22.17 -11.89 16.10
CA ILE A 21 -22.96 -11.31 15.02
C ILE A 21 -22.71 -9.82 14.81
N SER A 22 -22.26 -9.12 15.85
CA SER A 22 -21.95 -7.69 15.75
C SER A 22 -20.91 -7.28 16.79
N VAL A 23 -20.41 -6.05 16.63
CA VAL A 23 -19.47 -5.40 17.54
C VAL A 23 -20.05 -4.05 17.93
N LEU A 24 -19.98 -3.72 19.21
CA LEU A 24 -20.25 -2.39 19.73
C LEU A 24 -18.93 -1.65 19.87
N VAL A 25 -18.88 -0.47 19.27
CA VAL A 25 -17.71 0.43 19.30
C VAL A 25 -18.15 1.73 19.93
N PRO A 26 -17.45 2.26 20.94
CA PRO A 26 -17.67 3.61 21.44
C PRO A 26 -17.59 4.63 20.31
N LEU A 27 -18.46 5.63 20.32
CA LEU A 27 -18.58 6.56 19.20
C LEU A 27 -17.28 7.34 18.96
N GLU A 28 -16.61 7.74 20.04
CA GLU A 28 -15.35 8.47 20.01
C GLU A 28 -14.25 7.64 19.32
N VAL A 29 -14.20 6.34 19.64
CA VAL A 29 -13.28 5.39 19.00
C VAL A 29 -13.60 5.23 17.51
N TRP A 30 -14.88 5.13 17.17
CA TRP A 30 -15.31 4.99 15.78
C TRP A 30 -14.94 6.22 14.94
N GLU A 31 -15.15 7.42 15.49
CA GLU A 31 -14.78 8.67 14.82
C GLU A 31 -13.26 8.81 14.62
N GLU A 32 -12.43 8.41 15.59
CA GLU A 32 -10.98 8.39 15.45
C GLU A 32 -10.50 7.41 14.37
N LEU A 33 -11.12 6.23 14.29
CA LEU A 33 -10.82 5.24 13.25
C LEU A 33 -11.15 5.77 11.86
N LEU A 34 -12.32 6.40 11.69
CA LEU A 34 -12.72 7.00 10.41
C LEU A 34 -11.74 8.09 9.96
N LYS A 35 -11.31 8.97 10.86
CA LYS A 35 -10.30 10.01 10.55
C LYS A 35 -8.97 9.39 10.13
N SER A 36 -8.54 8.35 10.82
CA SER A 36 -7.28 7.65 10.53
C SER A 36 -7.30 6.97 9.15
N TRP A 37 -8.41 6.33 8.79
CA TRP A 37 -8.58 5.73 7.47
C TRP A 37 -8.66 6.77 6.36
N GLN A 38 -9.30 7.90 6.61
CA GLN A 38 -9.38 8.98 5.63
C GLN A 38 -7.98 9.57 5.35
N ALA A 39 -7.18 9.81 6.39
CA ALA A 39 -5.80 10.25 6.23
C ALA A 39 -4.97 9.25 5.42
N LEU A 40 -5.08 7.96 5.73
CA LEU A 40 -4.38 6.91 4.97
C LEU A 40 -4.83 6.83 3.51
N THR A 41 -6.12 7.04 3.24
CA THR A 41 -6.65 7.08 1.86
C THR A 41 -6.10 8.27 1.08
N ASP A 42 -6.01 9.44 1.72
CA ASP A 42 -5.43 10.64 1.11
C ASP A 42 -3.93 10.48 0.83
N GLU A 43 -3.18 9.86 1.76
CA GLU A 43 -1.77 9.54 1.56
C GLU A 43 -1.56 8.58 0.38
N LEU A 44 -2.32 7.49 0.32
CA LEU A 44 -2.24 6.55 -0.79
C LEU A 44 -2.58 7.23 -2.13
N ARG A 45 -3.60 8.10 -2.15
CA ARG A 45 -3.95 8.87 -3.34
C ARG A 45 -2.82 9.80 -3.78
N GLN A 46 -2.12 10.44 -2.83
CA GLN A 46 -0.96 11.28 -3.15
C GLN A 46 0.20 10.46 -3.73
N VAL A 47 0.43 9.25 -3.23
CA VAL A 47 1.44 8.34 -3.78
C VAL A 47 1.12 7.97 -5.22
N ASP A 48 -0.14 7.59 -5.49
CA ASP A 48 -0.59 7.26 -6.85
C ASP A 48 -0.48 8.46 -7.79
N GLU A 49 -0.85 9.67 -7.33
CA GLU A 49 -0.73 10.91 -8.12
C GLU A 49 0.73 11.31 -8.39
N ALA A 50 1.63 11.01 -7.45
CA ALA A 50 3.05 11.30 -7.57
C ALA A 50 3.83 10.22 -8.34
N GLU A 51 3.19 9.10 -8.70
CA GLU A 51 3.84 8.03 -9.44
C GLU A 51 4.24 8.54 -10.84
N PRO A 52 5.54 8.45 -11.22
CA PRO A 52 6.04 9.00 -12.47
C PRO A 52 5.72 8.07 -13.65
N ASN A 53 4.43 7.81 -13.87
CA ASN A 53 3.89 6.89 -14.85
C ASN A 53 4.38 7.18 -16.28
N GLU A 54 4.54 8.45 -16.64
CA GLU A 54 5.09 8.85 -17.93
C GLU A 54 6.55 8.41 -18.10
N GLN A 55 7.37 8.53 -17.05
CA GLN A 55 8.76 8.10 -17.05
C GLN A 55 8.85 6.58 -17.11
N ILE A 56 8.06 5.86 -16.30
CA ILE A 56 7.99 4.39 -16.32
C ILE A 56 7.63 3.88 -17.72
N LEU A 57 6.64 4.52 -18.37
CA LEU A 57 6.23 4.16 -19.72
C LEU A 57 7.32 4.48 -20.76
N ALA A 58 8.04 5.60 -20.60
CA ALA A 58 9.17 5.94 -21.45
C ALA A 58 10.30 4.91 -21.33
N ASP A 59 10.69 4.56 -20.10
CA ASP A 59 11.72 3.57 -19.80
C ASP A 59 11.35 2.17 -20.34
N LEU A 60 10.07 1.79 -20.23
CA LEU A 60 9.57 0.54 -20.80
C LEU A 60 9.67 0.55 -22.34
N LYS A 61 9.28 1.65 -22.99
CA LYS A 61 9.38 1.78 -24.46
C LYS A 61 10.82 1.67 -24.92
N ASP A 62 11.75 2.30 -24.21
CA ASP A 62 13.17 2.26 -24.55
C ASP A 62 13.77 0.88 -24.28
N SER A 63 13.38 0.20 -23.21
CA SER A 63 13.77 -1.19 -22.94
C SER A 63 13.31 -2.13 -24.08
N LEU A 64 12.06 -1.99 -24.55
CA LEU A 64 11.55 -2.78 -25.67
C LEU A 64 12.29 -2.49 -26.98
N ARG A 65 12.66 -1.22 -27.23
CA ARG A 65 13.48 -0.85 -28.41
C ARG A 65 14.87 -1.46 -28.32
N GLN A 66 15.50 -1.42 -27.16
CA GLN A 66 16.81 -2.05 -26.94
C GLN A 66 16.71 -3.56 -27.18
N VAL A 67 15.76 -4.26 -26.56
CA VAL A 67 15.54 -5.70 -26.80
C VAL A 67 15.37 -6.02 -28.29
N LYS A 68 14.57 -5.21 -29.02
CA LYS A 68 14.37 -5.38 -30.46
C LYS A 68 15.64 -5.14 -31.29
N ALA A 69 16.48 -4.20 -30.89
CA ALA A 69 17.75 -3.92 -31.54
C ALA A 69 18.81 -5.01 -31.27
N GLY A 70 18.58 -5.86 -30.27
CA GLY A 70 19.47 -6.97 -29.90
C GLY A 70 20.91 -6.58 -29.50
N PRO A 71 21.15 -5.44 -28.81
CA PRO A 71 22.47 -5.11 -28.33
C PRO A 71 22.91 -6.18 -27.32
N THR A 72 24.18 -6.57 -27.41
CA THR A 72 24.80 -7.47 -26.44
C THR A 72 25.69 -6.63 -25.54
N PHE A 73 25.52 -6.79 -24.23
CA PHE A 73 26.36 -6.15 -23.24
C PHE A 73 27.26 -7.22 -22.60
N PRO A 74 28.57 -6.98 -22.45
CA PRO A 74 29.45 -7.86 -21.70
C PRO A 74 28.94 -8.03 -20.26
N ILE A 75 29.02 -9.26 -19.72
CA ILE A 75 28.59 -9.56 -18.35
C ILE A 75 29.31 -8.66 -17.32
N SER A 76 30.55 -8.29 -17.59
CA SER A 76 31.35 -7.37 -16.76
C SER A 76 30.78 -5.96 -16.67
N GLU A 77 29.97 -5.52 -17.65
CA GLU A 77 29.37 -4.18 -17.67
C GLU A 77 28.01 -4.14 -16.98
N LEU A 78 27.32 -5.28 -16.85
CA LEU A 78 25.98 -5.36 -16.22
C LEU A 78 25.97 -4.90 -14.75
N TRP A 79 27.12 -5.00 -14.08
CA TRP A 79 27.28 -4.64 -12.67
C TRP A 79 28.21 -3.43 -12.46
N ALA A 80 28.72 -2.83 -13.54
CA ALA A 80 29.65 -1.71 -13.44
C ALA A 80 28.94 -0.47 -12.90
N GLY A 81 29.36 0.02 -11.74
CA GLY A 81 28.77 1.20 -11.08
C GLY A 81 27.67 0.91 -10.06
N ILE A 82 27.36 -0.36 -9.80
CA ILE A 82 26.56 -0.78 -8.64
C ILE A 82 27.56 -1.16 -7.54
N ASP A 83 27.81 -0.25 -6.60
CA ASP A 83 28.54 -0.58 -5.36
C ASP A 83 27.61 -1.40 -4.46
N VAL A 84 28.06 -2.60 -4.07
CA VAL A 84 27.31 -3.54 -3.21
C VAL A 84 27.83 -3.47 -1.78
#